data_AF-A0AAJ4TI16-F1
#
_entry.id   AF-A0AAJ4TI16-F1
#
_cell.length_a   1.000
_cell.length_b   1.000
_cell.length_c   1.000
_cell.angle_alpha   90.00
_cell.angle_beta   90.00
_cell.angle_gamma   90.00
#
_symmetry.space_group_name_H-M   'P 1'
#
loop_
_entity.id
_entity.type
_entity.pdbx_description
1 polymer ?
#
loop_
_entity_poly.entity_id
_entity_poly.type
_entity_poly.pdbx_seq_one_letter_code
_entity_poly.pdbx_strand_id
1 'polypeptide(L)' 'MKKPHISIEAFHKLNRSRLLAHSIYLDLKTRPLDGMHNLYIPTLFCYLNEDICDVLEELKSLGLCDEWLKQKTTKNN' A
#
# COMPACT_ATOMS: atom_id res chain seq x y z
N MET A 1 -16.28 18.41 -15.93
CA MET A 1 -15.58 17.10 -15.92
C MET A 1 -15.92 16.39 -14.62
N LYS A 2 -16.23 15.08 -14.65
CA LYS A 2 -16.40 14.28 -13.41
C LYS A 2 -15.04 14.22 -12.71
N LYS A 3 -15.02 14.30 -11.38
CA LYS A 3 -13.78 14.11 -10.61
C LYS A 3 -13.29 12.67 -10.84
N PRO A 4 -12.00 12.45 -11.11
CA PRO A 4 -11.45 11.11 -11.16
C PRO A 4 -11.62 10.44 -9.79
N HIS A 5 -12.07 9.18 -9.79
CA HIS A 5 -12.26 8.36 -8.62
C HIS A 5 -11.55 7.03 -8.83
N ILE A 6 -10.98 6.49 -7.76
CA ILE A 6 -10.45 5.12 -7.78
C ILE A 6 -11.58 4.11 -7.95
N SER A 7 -11.24 2.95 -8.49
CA SER A 7 -12.10 1.79 -8.61
C SER A 7 -12.52 1.29 -7.24
N ILE A 8 -13.67 0.59 -7.22
CA ILE A 8 -14.11 -0.12 -6.01
C ILE A 8 -13.11 -1.19 -5.59
N GLU A 9 -12.38 -1.77 -6.54
CA GLU A 9 -11.32 -2.74 -6.28
C GLU A 9 -10.14 -2.10 -5.53
N ALA A 10 -9.63 -0.96 -6.00
CA ALA A 10 -8.59 -0.21 -5.30
C ALA A 10 -9.04 0.24 -3.91
N PHE A 11 -10.30 0.65 -3.76
CA PHE A 11 -10.86 0.98 -2.45
C PHE A 11 -10.86 -0.23 -1.49
N HIS A 12 -11.20 -1.42 -1.98
CA HIS A 12 -11.12 -2.65 -1.18
C HIS A 12 -9.68 -3.05 -0.86
N LYS A 13 -8.74 -2.94 -1.81
CA LYS A 13 -7.30 -3.20 -1.61
C LYS A 13 -6.72 -2.28 -0.53
N LEU A 14 -7.06 -0.98 -0.56
CA LEU A 14 -6.67 -0.03 0.49
C LEU A 14 -7.20 -0.41 1.87
N ASN A 15 -8.49 -0.79 1.96
CA ASN A 15 -9.08 -1.20 3.23
C ASN A 15 -8.44 -2.49 3.76
N ARG A 16 -8.20 -3.47 2.89
CA ARG A 16 -7.52 -4.73 3.23
C ARG A 16 -6.11 -4.46 3.72
N SER A 17 -5.33 -3.67 2.97
CA SER A 17 -3.97 -3.25 3.34
C SER A 17 -3.93 -2.59 4.73
N ARG A 18 -4.86 -1.67 5.00
CA ARG A 18 -4.97 -1.00 6.30
C ARG A 18 -5.22 -1.99 7.45
N LEU A 19 -6.15 -2.91 7.25
CA LEU A 19 -6.49 -3.93 8.27
C LEU A 19 -5.31 -4.88 8.49
N LEU A 20 -4.68 -5.35 7.42
CA LEU A 20 -3.54 -6.26 7.47
C LEU A 20 -2.34 -5.63 8.18
N ALA A 21 -1.99 -4.38 7.84
CA ALA A 21 -0.92 -3.65 8.50
C ALA A 21 -1.17 -3.49 10.00
N HIS A 22 -2.42 -3.20 10.40
CA HIS A 22 -2.81 -3.12 11.80
C HIS A 22 -2.69 -4.47 12.52
N SER A 23 -3.10 -5.57 11.89
CA SER A 23 -2.95 -6.92 12.44
C SER A 23 -1.48 -7.31 12.61
N ILE A 24 -0.63 -7.03 11.62
CA ILE A 24 0.83 -7.23 11.72
C ILE A 24 1.40 -6.43 12.89
N TYR A 25 1.03 -5.15 13.01
CA TYR A 25 1.49 -4.31 14.11
C TYR A 25 1.12 -4.88 15.48
N LEU A 26 -0.14 -5.29 15.67
CA LEU A 26 -0.60 -5.85 16.93
C LEU A 26 0.14 -7.14 17.27
N ASP A 27 0.30 -8.05 16.32
CA ASP A 27 1.06 -9.30 16.53
C ASP A 27 2.51 -9.02 16.96
N LEU A 28 3.20 -8.17 16.22
CA LEU A 28 4.59 -7.81 16.51
C LEU A 28 4.74 -7.14 17.89
N LYS A 29 3.71 -6.42 18.34
CA LYS A 29 3.72 -5.72 19.64
C LYS A 29 3.43 -6.64 20.81
N THR A 30 2.54 -7.62 20.65
CA THR A 30 2.04 -8.44 21.77
C THR A 30 2.77 -9.76 21.92
N ARG A 31 3.55 -10.20 20.92
CA ARG A 31 4.19 -11.51 21.00
C ARG A 31 5.34 -11.55 22.01
N PRO A 32 5.50 -12.69 22.72
CA PRO A 32 6.72 -12.96 23.45
C PRO A 32 7.93 -13.10 22.51
N LEU A 33 9.10 -12.71 23.03
CA LEU A 33 10.40 -12.73 22.32
C LEU A 33 11.01 -14.14 22.22
N ASP A 34 10.26 -15.18 22.56
CA ASP A 34 10.67 -16.58 22.68
C ASP A 34 10.93 -17.30 21.33
N GLY A 35 11.15 -16.54 20.25
CA GLY A 35 12.08 -16.95 19.19
C GLY A 35 11.52 -17.71 18.00
N MET A 36 10.22 -18.04 17.94
CA MET A 36 9.67 -18.63 16.71
C MET A 36 9.67 -17.63 15.56
N HIS A 37 10.40 -17.90 14.46
CA HIS A 37 10.34 -17.06 13.27
C HIS A 37 8.92 -16.98 12.73
N ASN A 38 8.42 -15.76 12.50
CA ASN A 38 7.14 -15.54 11.86
C ASN A 38 7.26 -15.84 10.36
N LEU A 39 7.20 -17.12 9.98
CA LEU A 39 7.28 -17.54 8.58
C LEU A 39 6.19 -16.94 7.69
N TYR A 40 5.08 -16.49 8.29
CA TYR A 40 3.98 -15.86 7.59
C TYR A 40 4.21 -14.36 7.31
N ILE A 41 5.05 -13.67 8.08
CA ILE A 41 5.23 -12.21 7.98
C ILE A 41 5.74 -11.80 6.59
N PRO A 42 6.74 -12.48 5.98
CA PRO A 42 7.15 -12.18 4.62
C PRO A 42 5.99 -12.27 3.62
N THR A 43 5.15 -13.30 3.72
CA THR A 43 3.97 -13.48 2.85
C THR A 43 2.96 -12.36 3.04
N LEU A 44 2.67 -11.96 4.28
CA LEU A 44 1.75 -10.84 4.54
C LEU A 44 2.31 -9.50 4.02
N PHE A 45 3.61 -9.28 4.10
CA PHE A 45 4.25 -8.11 3.50
C PHE A 45 4.18 -8.13 1.96
N CYS A 46 4.30 -9.30 1.32
CA CYS A 46 4.08 -9.42 -0.12
C CYS A 46 2.65 -8.99 -0.50
N TYR A 47 1.62 -9.52 0.18
CA TYR A 47 0.24 -9.13 -0.09
C TYR A 47 -0.03 -7.64 0.15
N LEU A 48 0.54 -7.08 1.21
CA LEU A 48 0.46 -5.65 1.48
C LEU A 48 1.10 -4.84 0.36
N ASN A 49 2.27 -5.26 -0.11
CA ASN A 49 2.99 -4.59 -1.19
C ASN A 49 2.22 -4.66 -2.52
N GLU A 50 1.70 -5.83 -2.88
CA GLU A 50 0.89 -6.04 -4.09
C GLU A 50 -0.33 -5.10 -4.11
N ASP A 51 -1.09 -5.05 -3.01
CA ASP A 51 -2.26 -4.17 -2.90
C ASP A 51 -1.89 -2.69 -3.06
N ILE A 52 -0.79 -2.25 -2.43
CA ILE A 52 -0.33 -0.87 -2.50
C ILE A 52 0.15 -0.55 -3.92
N CYS A 53 0.88 -1.46 -4.56
CA CYS A 53 1.37 -1.30 -5.93
C CYS A 53 0.20 -1.17 -6.91
N ASP A 54 -0.79 -2.06 -6.83
CA ASP A 54 -1.97 -2.04 -7.70
C ASP A 54 -2.73 -0.71 -7.59
N VAL A 55 -2.96 -0.24 -6.37
CA VAL A 55 -3.62 1.04 -6.13
C VAL A 55 -2.79 2.20 -6.66
N LEU A 56 -1.46 2.17 -6.45
CA LEU A 56 -0.57 3.22 -6.92
C LEU A 56 -0.52 3.32 -8.45
N GLU A 57 -0.47 2.19 -9.15
CA GLU A 57 -0.55 2.17 -10.61
C GLU A 57 -1.89 2.69 -11.12
N GLU A 58 -2.99 2.35 -10.44
CA GLU A 58 -4.29 2.93 -10.80
C GLU A 58 -4.29 4.46 -10.62
N LEU A 59 -3.81 4.97 -9.48
CA LEU A 59 -3.71 6.41 -9.23
C LEU A 59 -2.89 7.13 -10.31
N LYS A 60 -1.77 6.55 -10.75
CA LYS A 60 -0.96 7.09 -11.85
C LYS A 60 -1.73 7.08 -13.16
N SER A 61 -2.42 5.98 -13.48
CA SER A 61 -3.20 5.86 -14.73
C SER A 61 -4.33 6.88 -14.83
N LEU A 62 -4.88 7.30 -13.68
CA LEU A 62 -5.92 8.34 -13.58
C LEU A 62 -5.37 9.77 -13.61
N GLY A 63 -4.05 9.95 -13.71
CA GLY A 63 -3.39 11.26 -13.65
C GLY A 63 -3.44 11.91 -12.26
N LEU A 64 -3.84 11.16 -11.22
CA LEU A 64 -3.96 11.68 -9.85
C LEU A 64 -2.59 11.99 -9.22
N CYS A 65 -1.51 11.45 -9.78
CA CYS A 65 -0.14 11.67 -9.31
C CYS A 65 0.65 12.68 -10.16
N ASP A 66 0.08 13.22 -11.24
CA ASP A 66 0.82 13.97 -12.26
C ASP A 66 1.56 15.18 -11.71
N GLU A 67 0.90 15.97 -10.87
CA GLU A 67 1.49 17.18 -10.27
C GLU A 67 2.69 16.85 -9.36
N TRP A 68 2.67 15.70 -8.68
CA TRP A 68 3.80 15.25 -7.88
C TRP A 68 4.92 14.65 -8.74
N LEU A 69 4.56 13.93 -9.81
CA LEU A 69 5.54 13.35 -10.74
C LEU A 69 6.29 14.46 -11.51
N LYS A 70 5.61 15.53 -11.90
CA LYS A 70 6.23 16.70 -12.56
C LYS A 70 7.33 17.34 -11.70
N GLN A 71 7.17 17.38 -10.38
CA GLN A 71 8.17 17.94 -9.44
C GLN A 71 9.50 17.18 -9.43
N LYS A 72 9.50 15.87 -9.74
CA LYS A 72 10.74 15.09 -9.85
C LYS A 72 11.59 15.52 -11.04
N THR A 73 10.96 15.90 -12.15
CA THR A 73 11.65 16.34 -13.37
C THR A 73 12.33 17.69 -13.21
N THR A 74 11.75 18.61 -12.43
CA THR A 74 12.29 19.95 -12.25
C THR A 74 13.47 20.03 -11.27
N LYS A 75 13.67 19.02 -10.42
CA LYS A 75 14.79 18.98 -9.45
C LYS A 75 16.10 18.41 -10.00
N ASN A 76 16.11 17.90 -11.24
CA ASN A 76 17.30 17.29 -11.86
C ASN A 76 17.96 18.18 -12.94
N ASN A 77 17.64 19.48 -12.98
CA ASN A 77 18.30 20.47 -13.85
C ASN A 77 19.02 21.53 -13.00
#